data_AF-A0A2E1UV22-F1
#
_entry.id   AF-A0A2E1UV22-F1
#
_cell.length_a   1.000
_cell.length_b   1.000
_cell.length_c   1.000
_cell.angle_alpha   90.00
_cell.angle_beta   90.00
_cell.angle_gamma   90.00
#
_symmetry.space_group_name_H-M   'P 1'
#
loop_
_entity.id
_entity.type
_entity.pdbx_description
1 polymer ?
#
loop_
_entity_poly.entity_id
_entity_poly.type
_entity_poly.pdbx_seq_one_letter_code
_entity_poly.pdbx_strand_id
1 'polypeptide(L)'
;MSNWETVIGLEIHVQLLTKSKIFSSSSTSYGKDPNKQASYVDLGMPGTLPVLNKSVIRKAVEFGLAIDAKIARKSIFARKNYFYPDLPKNYQISQLDLPIVEGGYIEIKDSDNKNKKINITRAHLEEDAGKSIHSDENNCTYIDLNRAGTPLLEIVSEPEMQSANEAVSYMKKIHSIVTYLKISDGNMQEGSFRCDANVSIRKVGDKKLGTRTELKNINSFKFVEKAINYEVQRQIDLLEEGEKVTQETRLYDENKNITKSMRSKEEANDYRYFPDPDLLPIEINDDYILEIQKTLPEL
;
A
#
# COMPACT_ATOMS: atom_id res chain seq x y z
N MET A 1 -10.78 -27.43 -18.86
CA MET A 1 -11.10 -26.21 -18.10
C MET A 1 -10.37 -26.34 -16.78
N SER A 2 -9.61 -25.33 -16.35
CA SER A 2 -8.94 -25.38 -15.04
C SER A 2 -10.00 -25.53 -13.95
N ASN A 3 -9.78 -26.46 -13.01
CA ASN A 3 -10.68 -26.69 -11.86
C ASN A 3 -10.45 -25.66 -10.74
N TRP A 4 -9.68 -24.60 -11.01
CA TRP A 4 -9.25 -23.59 -10.06
C TRP A 4 -9.86 -22.22 -10.38
N GLU A 5 -10.22 -21.50 -9.32
CA GLU A 5 -10.55 -20.08 -9.36
C GLU A 5 -9.48 -19.28 -8.59
N THR A 6 -9.14 -18.12 -9.13
CA THR A 6 -8.15 -17.21 -8.56
C THR A 6 -8.83 -16.21 -7.64
N VAL A 7 -8.18 -15.88 -6.52
CA VAL A 7 -8.59 -14.87 -5.57
C VAL A 7 -7.44 -13.90 -5.33
N ILE A 8 -7.64 -12.63 -5.65
CA ILE A 8 -6.64 -11.57 -5.59
C ILE A 8 -7.15 -10.42 -4.73
N GLY A 9 -6.29 -9.92 -3.85
CA GLY A 9 -6.41 -8.63 -3.18
C GLY A 9 -5.17 -7.78 -3.43
N LEU A 10 -5.32 -6.45 -3.52
CA LEU A 10 -4.21 -5.53 -3.73
C LEU A 10 -4.02 -4.60 -2.52
N GLU A 11 -2.75 -4.34 -2.20
CA GLU A 11 -2.31 -3.34 -1.23
C GLU A 11 -1.56 -2.25 -2.00
N ILE A 12 -2.22 -1.10 -2.20
CA ILE A 12 -1.70 0.00 -3.00
C ILE A 12 -1.21 1.10 -2.07
N HIS A 13 0.07 1.47 -2.18
CA HIS A 13 0.65 2.57 -1.44
C HIS A 13 0.78 3.79 -2.35
N VAL A 14 0.08 4.86 -1.99
CA VAL A 14 0.02 6.12 -2.75
C VAL A 14 0.77 7.20 -1.98
N GLN A 15 1.85 7.73 -2.57
CA GLN A 15 2.56 8.88 -2.02
C GLN A 15 1.74 10.15 -2.21
N LEU A 16 1.44 10.84 -1.11
CA LEU A 16 0.61 12.04 -1.14
C LEU A 16 1.41 13.26 -1.58
N LEU A 17 0.88 13.98 -2.58
CA LEU A 17 1.45 15.20 -3.14
C LEU A 17 1.29 16.38 -2.18
N THR A 18 2.16 16.44 -1.18
CA THR A 18 2.22 17.48 -0.13
C THR A 18 3.55 18.21 -0.20
N LYS A 19 3.65 19.42 0.39
CA LYS A 19 4.92 20.18 0.40
C LYS A 19 5.90 19.70 1.47
N SER A 20 5.36 19.23 2.59
CA SER A 20 6.11 18.75 3.75
C SER A 20 5.72 17.32 4.09
N LYS A 21 6.59 16.61 4.80
CA LYS A 21 6.39 15.25 5.30
C LYS A 21 5.18 15.13 6.24
N ILE A 22 4.80 13.90 6.60
CA ILE A 22 3.58 13.65 7.38
C ILE A 22 3.73 14.09 8.84
N PHE A 23 4.93 13.97 9.40
CA PHE A 23 5.22 14.26 10.81
C PHE A 23 6.33 15.30 11.03
N SER A 24 6.91 15.83 9.96
CA SER A 24 7.99 16.83 10.02
C SER A 24 7.81 17.92 8.95
N SER A 25 8.54 19.03 9.10
CA SER A 25 8.52 20.15 8.15
C SER A 25 9.46 19.95 6.95
N SER A 26 10.16 18.82 6.85
CA SER A 26 11.07 18.55 5.73
C SER A 26 10.30 18.43 4.42
N SER A 27 10.95 18.81 3.32
CA SER A 27 10.38 18.74 1.98
C SER A 27 10.24 17.29 1.49
N THR A 28 9.26 17.07 0.63
CA THR A 28 8.96 15.81 -0.09
C THR A 28 9.44 15.82 -1.54
N SER A 29 10.13 16.88 -1.99
CA SER A 29 10.52 17.02 -3.41
C SER A 29 11.51 15.92 -3.82
N TYR A 30 11.26 15.25 -4.94
CA TYR A 30 12.14 14.21 -5.48
C TYR A 30 13.50 14.75 -5.95
N GLY A 31 14.50 13.87 -6.02
CA GLY A 31 15.77 14.11 -6.73
C GLY A 31 16.81 14.97 -6.00
N LYS A 32 16.75 15.06 -4.67
CA LYS A 32 17.78 15.74 -3.87
C LYS A 32 18.94 14.82 -3.53
N ASP A 33 20.09 15.42 -3.21
CA ASP A 33 21.26 14.68 -2.72
C ASP A 33 20.89 13.90 -1.45
N PRO A 34 21.53 12.73 -1.21
CA PRO A 34 21.21 11.87 -0.08
C PRO A 34 21.21 12.61 1.27
N ASN A 35 20.21 12.31 2.10
CA ASN A 35 20.04 12.86 3.45
C ASN A 35 19.96 14.40 3.56
N LYS A 36 19.62 15.13 2.48
CA LYS A 36 19.42 16.59 2.49
C LYS A 36 17.99 17.04 2.83
N GLN A 37 17.04 16.11 2.88
CA GLN A 37 15.64 16.34 3.24
C GLN A 37 15.22 15.55 4.48
N ALA A 38 16.15 15.35 5.42
CA ALA A 38 15.89 14.66 6.68
C ALA A 38 16.19 15.61 7.85
N SER A 39 15.15 15.93 8.61
CA SER A 39 15.20 16.66 9.88
C SER A 39 15.47 15.69 11.04
N TYR A 40 15.70 16.21 12.25
CA TYR A 40 15.87 15.36 13.44
C TYR A 40 14.68 14.43 13.71
N VAL A 41 13.46 14.84 13.36
CA VAL A 41 12.26 13.98 13.46
C VAL A 41 12.35 12.82 12.46
N ASP A 42 12.75 13.11 11.21
CA ASP A 42 12.88 12.10 10.16
C ASP A 42 14.02 11.12 10.48
N LEU A 43 15.07 11.60 11.14
CA LEU A 43 16.21 10.80 11.60
C LEU A 43 15.90 9.97 12.87
N GLY A 44 14.71 10.11 13.46
CA GLY A 44 14.35 9.41 14.70
C GLY A 44 15.24 9.77 15.89
N MET A 45 15.72 11.01 15.96
CA MET A 45 16.64 11.44 17.01
C MET A 45 15.97 11.48 18.40
N PRO A 46 16.70 11.16 19.47
CA PRO A 46 16.16 11.22 20.84
C PRO A 46 15.56 12.58 21.18
N GLY A 47 14.38 12.58 21.79
CA GLY A 47 13.68 13.80 22.24
C GLY A 47 12.89 14.54 21.17
N THR A 48 12.80 14.02 19.95
CA THR A 48 11.94 14.59 18.90
C THR A 48 10.52 14.03 18.96
N LEU A 49 9.54 14.82 18.50
CA LEU A 49 8.11 14.45 18.50
C LEU A 49 7.50 14.66 17.11
N PRO A 50 6.57 13.76 16.68
CA PRO A 50 5.86 13.90 15.43
C PRO A 50 4.78 14.98 15.50
N VAL A 51 4.61 15.76 14.41
CA VAL A 51 3.49 16.72 14.28
C VAL A 51 2.76 16.47 12.97
N LEU A 52 1.49 16.07 13.08
CA LEU A 52 0.68 15.67 11.93
C LEU A 52 0.46 16.81 10.92
N ASN A 53 0.73 16.52 9.65
CA ASN A 53 0.48 17.40 8.53
C ASN A 53 -1.02 17.47 8.19
N LYS A 54 -1.65 18.62 8.43
CA LYS A 54 -3.09 18.82 8.15
C LYS A 54 -3.51 18.52 6.70
N SER A 55 -2.62 18.73 5.72
CA SER A 55 -2.96 18.50 4.31
C SER A 55 -3.15 17.02 3.95
N VAL A 56 -2.57 16.10 4.73
CA VAL A 56 -2.72 14.65 4.47
C VAL A 56 -4.12 14.17 4.81
N ILE A 57 -4.75 14.75 5.84
CA ILE A 57 -6.14 14.47 6.23
C ILE A 57 -7.07 14.86 5.09
N ARG A 58 -6.90 16.08 4.54
CA ARG A 58 -7.73 16.55 3.42
C ARG A 58 -7.69 15.57 2.25
N LYS A 59 -6.50 15.15 1.83
CA LYS A 59 -6.30 14.21 0.72
C LYS A 59 -6.91 12.83 0.98
N ALA A 60 -6.81 12.32 2.20
CA ALA A 60 -7.43 11.05 2.56
C ALA A 60 -8.97 11.13 2.53
N VAL A 61 -9.54 12.25 2.99
CA VAL A 61 -10.99 12.49 2.92
C VAL A 61 -11.45 12.66 1.46
N GLU A 62 -10.71 13.40 0.64
CA GLU A 62 -10.96 13.52 -0.81
C GLU A 62 -10.98 12.14 -1.47
N PHE A 63 -10.00 11.28 -1.16
CA PHE A 63 -9.97 9.90 -1.65
C PHE A 63 -11.19 9.10 -1.18
N GLY A 64 -11.50 9.11 0.12
CA GLY A 64 -12.60 8.31 0.66
C GLY A 64 -13.96 8.70 0.08
N LEU A 65 -14.21 10.00 -0.09
CA LEU A 65 -15.42 10.48 -0.74
C LEU A 65 -15.49 10.08 -2.22
N ALA A 66 -14.35 10.02 -2.91
CA ALA A 66 -14.28 9.64 -4.32
C ALA A 66 -14.58 8.16 -4.60
N ILE A 67 -14.55 7.31 -3.57
CA ILE A 67 -14.79 5.87 -3.66
C ILE A 67 -16.06 5.44 -2.90
N ASP A 68 -16.94 6.40 -2.60
CA ASP A 68 -18.15 6.18 -1.78
C ASP A 68 -17.86 5.49 -0.43
N ALA A 69 -16.72 5.78 0.18
CA ALA A 69 -16.34 5.21 1.47
C ALA A 69 -16.85 6.04 2.66
N LYS A 70 -16.88 5.39 3.82
CA LYS A 70 -17.19 6.05 5.08
C LYS A 70 -15.91 6.67 5.64
N ILE A 71 -15.93 7.97 5.86
CA ILE A 71 -14.85 8.68 6.56
C ILE A 71 -15.03 8.51 8.07
N ALA A 72 -13.96 8.13 8.77
CA ALA A 72 -14.01 7.95 10.20
C ALA A 72 -14.12 9.31 10.93
N ARG A 73 -15.07 9.42 11.87
CA ARG A 73 -15.19 10.60 12.77
C ARG A 73 -14.02 10.72 13.73
N LYS A 74 -13.42 9.59 14.07
CA LYS A 74 -12.26 9.46 14.94
C LYS A 74 -11.29 8.49 14.31
N SER A 75 -10.02 8.89 14.19
CA SER A 75 -8.96 8.06 13.64
C SER A 75 -7.72 8.10 14.53
N ILE A 76 -7.02 6.98 14.68
CA ILE A 76 -5.91 6.84 15.62
C ILE A 76 -4.67 6.32 14.88
N PHE A 77 -3.56 7.03 15.02
CA PHE A 77 -2.25 6.53 14.61
C PHE A 77 -1.74 5.52 15.63
N ALA A 78 -1.09 4.47 15.13
CA ALA A 78 -0.50 3.39 15.89
C ALA A 78 0.94 3.16 15.42
N ARG A 79 1.77 2.63 16.31
CA ARG A 79 3.16 2.23 15.99
C ARG A 79 3.20 0.80 15.50
N LYS A 80 3.67 0.59 14.27
CA LYS A 80 3.99 -0.73 13.70
C LYS A 80 5.47 -1.00 13.91
N ASN A 81 5.83 -1.83 14.88
CA ASN A 81 7.21 -1.97 15.35
C ASN A 81 7.98 -3.04 14.57
N TYR A 82 9.10 -2.66 13.94
CA TYR A 82 10.04 -3.59 13.31
C TYR A 82 11.41 -2.93 13.12
N PHE A 83 12.47 -3.74 13.17
CA PHE A 83 13.84 -3.26 13.00
C PHE A 83 14.25 -3.35 11.54
N TYR A 84 14.58 -2.21 10.93
CA TYR A 84 15.18 -2.18 9.60
C TYR A 84 16.00 -0.88 9.42
N PRO A 85 17.16 -0.90 8.72
CA PRO A 85 18.05 0.26 8.65
C PRO A 85 17.44 1.54 8.04
N ASP A 86 16.46 1.42 7.15
CA ASP A 86 15.77 2.56 6.54
C ASP A 86 14.58 3.09 7.37
N LEU A 87 14.30 2.48 8.53
CA LEU A 87 13.27 2.88 9.47
C LEU A 87 13.90 3.40 10.76
N PRO A 88 14.26 4.69 10.82
CA PRO A 88 15.11 5.24 11.88
C PRO A 88 14.52 5.14 13.29
N LYS A 89 13.19 5.12 13.41
CA LYS A 89 12.49 5.01 14.69
C LYS A 89 12.32 3.56 15.19
N ASN A 90 12.62 2.56 14.35
CA ASN A 90 12.27 1.13 14.56
C ASN A 90 10.75 0.87 14.75
N TYR A 91 9.93 1.85 14.39
CA TYR A 91 8.50 1.70 14.18
C TYR A 91 8.06 2.66 13.06
N GLN A 92 7.06 2.22 12.31
CA GLN A 92 6.36 3.05 11.34
C GLN A 92 5.08 3.56 12.01
N ILE A 93 4.86 4.88 11.96
CA ILE A 93 3.59 5.45 12.38
C ILE A 93 2.58 5.23 11.24
N SER A 94 1.58 4.39 11.50
CA SER A 94 0.52 3.98 10.57
C SER A 94 -0.82 3.96 11.33
N GLN A 95 -1.86 3.31 10.81
CA GLN A 95 -3.15 3.17 11.51
C GLN A 95 -3.54 1.70 11.56
N LEU A 96 -4.09 1.23 12.68
CA LEU A 96 -4.58 -0.15 12.80
C LEU A 96 -6.10 -0.18 12.94
N ASP A 97 -6.64 0.07 14.13
CA ASP A 97 -8.05 -0.22 14.41
C ASP A 97 -9.03 0.82 13.83
N LEU A 98 -8.62 2.10 13.80
CA LEU A 98 -9.47 3.22 13.38
C LEU A 98 -8.81 3.97 12.19
N PRO A 99 -8.86 3.41 10.97
CA PRO A 99 -8.34 4.06 9.77
C PRO A 99 -9.17 5.29 9.42
N ILE A 100 -8.59 6.22 8.66
CA ILE A 100 -9.29 7.45 8.25
C ILE A 100 -10.42 7.20 7.23
N VAL A 101 -10.28 6.17 6.38
CA VAL A 101 -11.30 5.74 5.40
C VAL A 101 -11.62 4.25 5.61
N GLU A 102 -12.91 3.95 5.76
CA GLU A 102 -13.45 2.61 5.94
C GLU A 102 -14.41 2.26 4.78
N GLY A 103 -14.22 1.10 4.16
CA GLY A 103 -15.10 0.66 3.09
C GLY A 103 -14.89 1.40 1.76
N GLY A 104 -15.96 1.44 0.95
CA GLY A 104 -15.98 2.00 -0.39
C GLY A 104 -15.84 0.93 -1.47
N TYR A 105 -15.92 1.35 -2.73
CA TYR A 105 -15.77 0.43 -3.86
C TYR A 105 -15.24 1.13 -5.10
N ILE A 106 -14.71 0.32 -6.02
CA ILE A 106 -14.32 0.72 -7.37
C ILE A 106 -15.08 -0.12 -8.37
N GLU A 107 -15.70 0.54 -9.35
CA GLU A 107 -16.23 -0.15 -10.53
C GLU A 107 -15.14 -0.37 -11.57
N ILE A 108 -14.98 -1.63 -11.96
CA ILE A 108 -14.11 -2.06 -13.05
C ILE A 108 -14.92 -2.76 -14.15
N LYS A 109 -14.30 -2.94 -15.31
CA LYS A 109 -14.79 -3.84 -16.35
C LYS A 109 -14.18 -5.22 -16.16
N ASP A 110 -15.01 -6.24 -16.12
CA ASP A 110 -14.55 -7.64 -16.13
C ASP A 110 -14.16 -8.09 -17.56
N SER A 111 -13.78 -9.36 -17.71
CA SER A 111 -13.41 -9.95 -19.00
C SER A 111 -14.55 -9.95 -20.03
N ASP A 112 -15.80 -9.90 -19.57
CA ASP A 112 -17.01 -9.84 -20.40
C ASP A 112 -17.48 -8.40 -20.64
N ASN A 113 -16.67 -7.40 -20.23
CA ASN A 113 -16.96 -5.97 -20.30
C ASN A 113 -18.20 -5.54 -19.47
N LYS A 114 -18.60 -6.34 -18.49
CA LYS A 114 -19.64 -6.01 -17.51
C LYS A 114 -19.04 -5.21 -16.35
N ASN A 115 -19.86 -4.39 -15.71
CA ASN A 115 -19.44 -3.67 -14.52
C ASN A 115 -19.34 -4.66 -13.35
N LYS A 116 -18.18 -4.69 -12.72
CA LYS A 116 -17.92 -5.43 -11.49
C LYS A 116 -17.48 -4.44 -10.41
N LYS A 117 -18.10 -4.52 -9.24
CA LYS A 117 -17.68 -3.76 -8.06
C LYS A 117 -16.62 -4.54 -7.32
N ILE A 118 -15.51 -3.89 -7.01
CA ILE A 118 -14.46 -4.39 -6.11
C ILE A 118 -14.48 -3.52 -4.88
N ASN A 119 -14.78 -4.12 -3.73
CA ASN A 119 -14.84 -3.42 -2.46
C ASN A 119 -13.44 -3.05 -1.97
N ILE A 120 -13.37 -1.96 -1.23
CA ILE A 120 -12.18 -1.50 -0.52
C ILE A 120 -12.42 -1.77 0.96
N THR A 121 -11.51 -2.48 1.62
CA THR A 121 -11.60 -2.71 3.06
C THR A 121 -11.36 -1.40 3.81
N ARG A 122 -10.31 -0.67 3.42
CA ARG A 122 -9.84 0.55 4.09
C ARG A 122 -8.86 1.34 3.23
N ALA A 123 -8.72 2.63 3.54
CA ALA A 123 -7.56 3.41 3.17
C ALA A 123 -7.05 4.22 4.36
N HIS A 124 -5.74 4.16 4.62
CA HIS A 124 -5.20 4.70 5.86
C HIS A 124 -3.89 5.45 5.67
N LEU A 125 -3.65 6.43 6.54
CA LEU A 125 -2.47 7.28 6.50
C LEU A 125 -1.29 6.59 7.19
N GLU A 126 -0.12 6.70 6.58
CA GLU A 126 1.13 6.26 7.20
C GLU A 126 2.33 7.06 6.68
N GLU A 127 3.50 6.81 7.26
CA GLU A 127 4.76 7.34 6.77
C GLU A 127 5.55 6.33 5.96
N ASP A 128 6.26 6.79 4.93
CA ASP A 128 7.21 5.96 4.19
C ASP A 128 8.52 5.76 4.95
N ALA A 129 9.21 4.67 4.61
CA ALA A 129 10.57 4.42 5.05
C ALA A 129 11.59 5.12 4.13
N GLY A 130 12.86 5.07 4.54
CA GLY A 130 13.97 5.52 3.71
C GLY A 130 14.22 4.63 2.50
N LYS A 131 15.41 4.76 1.92
CA LYS A 131 15.87 3.93 0.82
C LYS A 131 17.20 3.28 1.18
N SER A 132 17.26 1.96 1.01
CA SER A 132 18.49 1.18 1.09
C SER A 132 19.12 1.05 -0.31
N ILE A 133 20.41 1.34 -0.44
CA ILE A 133 21.20 1.20 -1.67
C ILE A 133 22.33 0.22 -1.37
N HIS A 134 22.23 -0.98 -1.93
CA HIS A 134 23.23 -2.03 -1.76
C HIS A 134 24.40 -1.82 -2.71
N SER A 135 25.63 -1.89 -2.19
CA SER A 135 26.85 -1.79 -2.97
C SER A 135 27.64 -3.08 -2.84
N ASP A 136 27.67 -3.87 -3.93
CA ASP A 136 28.44 -5.12 -3.97
C ASP A 136 29.94 -4.85 -3.87
N GLU A 137 30.43 -3.77 -4.50
CA GLU A 137 31.84 -3.37 -4.49
C GLU A 137 32.36 -3.09 -3.08
N ASN A 138 31.56 -2.43 -2.25
CA ASN A 138 31.94 -2.04 -0.90
C ASN A 138 31.42 -3.01 0.18
N ASN A 139 30.70 -4.06 -0.23
CA ASN A 139 30.00 -5.01 0.65
C ASN A 139 29.24 -4.33 1.79
N CYS A 140 28.53 -3.25 1.46
CA CYS A 140 27.81 -2.43 2.44
C CYS A 140 26.48 -1.92 1.88
N THR A 141 25.66 -1.35 2.76
CA THR A 141 24.39 -0.72 2.38
C THR A 141 24.41 0.75 2.79
N TYR A 142 24.20 1.63 1.82
CA TYR A 142 24.02 3.06 2.07
C TYR A 142 22.54 3.35 2.34
N ILE A 143 22.27 4.16 3.36
CA ILE A 143 20.92 4.55 3.75
C ILE A 143 20.69 6.02 3.41
N ASP A 144 19.65 6.27 2.61
CA ASP A 144 19.13 7.60 2.33
C ASP A 144 17.76 7.79 2.97
N LEU A 145 17.68 8.72 3.92
CA LEU A 145 16.48 9.04 4.68
C LEU A 145 15.71 10.24 4.11
N ASN A 146 16.04 10.71 2.91
CA ASN A 146 15.24 11.73 2.21
C ASN A 146 13.77 11.36 2.12
N ARG A 147 13.46 10.08 1.86
CA ARG A 147 12.08 9.59 1.74
C ARG A 147 11.42 9.24 3.07
N ALA A 148 12.19 8.95 4.13
CA ALA A 148 11.64 8.59 5.43
C ALA A 148 10.72 9.70 5.96
N GLY A 149 9.49 9.37 6.36
CA GLY A 149 8.48 10.35 6.80
C GLY A 149 7.62 10.92 5.67
N THR A 150 7.81 10.52 4.41
CA THR A 150 6.94 10.97 3.31
C THR A 150 5.52 10.42 3.51
N PRO A 151 4.44 11.21 3.32
CA PRO A 151 3.11 10.71 3.59
C PRO A 151 2.64 9.70 2.55
N LEU A 152 2.09 8.59 3.03
CA LEU A 152 1.44 7.57 2.22
C LEU A 152 -0.03 7.44 2.59
N LEU A 153 -0.82 7.03 1.61
CA LEU A 153 -2.14 6.45 1.78
C LEU A 153 -2.09 4.99 1.32
N GLU A 154 -2.21 4.06 2.26
CA GLU A 154 -2.28 2.63 1.98
C GLU A 154 -3.75 2.23 1.77
N ILE A 155 -4.08 1.80 0.56
CA ILE A 155 -5.41 1.39 0.11
C ILE A 155 -5.43 -0.13 0.00
N VAL A 156 -6.30 -0.78 0.76
CA VAL A 156 -6.41 -2.24 0.83
C VAL A 156 -7.74 -2.67 0.23
N SER A 157 -7.70 -3.47 -0.83
CA SER A 157 -8.90 -4.03 -1.45
C SER A 157 -9.40 -5.28 -0.69
N GLU A 158 -10.69 -5.58 -0.84
CA GLU A 158 -11.20 -6.91 -0.56
C GLU A 158 -10.63 -7.93 -1.58
N PRO A 159 -10.54 -9.23 -1.22
CA PRO A 159 -10.03 -10.28 -2.10
C PRO A 159 -11.11 -10.74 -3.09
N GLU A 160 -11.58 -9.85 -3.96
CA GLU A 160 -12.72 -10.08 -4.87
C GLU A 160 -12.31 -10.14 -6.35
N MET A 161 -11.05 -9.85 -6.66
CA MET A 161 -10.52 -9.90 -8.02
C MET A 161 -10.19 -11.35 -8.40
N GLN A 162 -10.60 -11.75 -9.61
CA GLN A 162 -10.53 -13.14 -10.08
C GLN A 162 -9.56 -13.33 -11.25
N SER A 163 -8.94 -12.25 -11.74
CA SER A 163 -7.94 -12.33 -12.79
C SER A 163 -6.92 -11.20 -12.69
N ALA A 164 -5.76 -11.40 -13.32
CA ALA A 164 -4.75 -10.36 -13.47
C ALA A 164 -5.30 -9.11 -14.21
N ASN A 165 -6.19 -9.31 -15.17
CA ASN A 165 -6.84 -8.21 -15.91
C ASN A 165 -7.74 -7.36 -15.01
N GLU A 166 -8.50 -7.99 -14.11
CA GLU A 166 -9.29 -7.28 -13.11
C GLU A 166 -8.39 -6.49 -12.15
N ALA A 167 -7.30 -7.11 -11.68
CA ALA A 167 -6.33 -6.44 -10.81
C ALA A 167 -5.70 -5.19 -11.46
N VAL A 168 -5.28 -5.29 -12.72
CA VAL A 168 -4.76 -4.15 -13.48
C VAL A 168 -5.83 -3.08 -13.69
N SER A 169 -7.07 -3.48 -14.00
CA SER A 169 -8.17 -2.53 -14.22
C SER A 169 -8.52 -1.76 -12.94
N TYR A 170 -8.57 -2.45 -11.81
CA TYR A 170 -8.76 -1.85 -10.48
C TYR A 170 -7.62 -0.88 -10.16
N MET A 171 -6.37 -1.32 -10.32
CA MET A 171 -5.19 -0.51 -10.04
C MET A 171 -5.13 0.75 -10.91
N LYS A 172 -5.49 0.64 -12.20
CA LYS A 172 -5.60 1.80 -13.12
C LYS A 172 -6.70 2.77 -12.72
N LYS A 173 -7.86 2.28 -12.25
CA LYS A 173 -8.96 3.14 -11.82
C LYS A 173 -8.59 3.89 -10.54
N ILE A 174 -7.94 3.23 -9.57
CA ILE A 174 -7.35 3.91 -8.40
C ILE A 174 -6.34 4.97 -8.83
N HIS A 175 -5.40 4.62 -9.72
CA HIS A 175 -4.40 5.56 -10.25
C HIS A 175 -5.07 6.79 -10.90
N SER A 176 -6.11 6.57 -11.71
CA SER A 176 -6.88 7.65 -12.34
C SER A 176 -7.53 8.56 -11.31
N ILE A 177 -8.13 8.01 -10.24
CA ILE A 177 -8.77 8.81 -9.20
C ILE A 177 -7.74 9.67 -8.46
N VAL A 178 -6.64 9.08 -7.99
CA VAL A 178 -5.65 9.80 -7.18
C VAL A 178 -4.89 10.87 -7.98
N THR A 179 -4.69 10.64 -9.28
CA THR A 179 -4.06 11.64 -10.17
C THR A 179 -5.04 12.74 -10.57
N TYR A 180 -6.29 12.40 -10.88
CA TYR A 180 -7.33 13.37 -11.20
C TYR A 180 -7.60 14.35 -10.04
N LEU A 181 -7.67 13.82 -8.81
CA LEU A 181 -7.84 14.59 -7.59
C LEU A 181 -6.55 15.30 -7.12
N LYS A 182 -5.43 15.10 -7.82
CA LYS A 182 -4.10 15.63 -7.43
C LYS A 182 -3.72 15.23 -6.00
N ILE A 183 -4.17 14.05 -5.58
CA ILE A 183 -3.78 13.41 -4.33
C ILE A 183 -2.34 12.92 -4.45
N SER A 184 -1.98 12.38 -5.62
CA SER A 184 -0.64 11.91 -5.98
C SER A 184 -0.32 12.24 -7.44
N ASP A 185 0.96 12.28 -7.81
CA ASP A 185 1.39 12.29 -9.22
C ASP A 185 1.25 10.91 -9.88
N GLY A 186 1.08 9.84 -9.10
CA GLY A 186 0.91 8.48 -9.59
C GLY A 186 2.12 7.91 -10.33
N ASN A 187 3.32 8.48 -10.17
CA ASN A 187 4.51 8.02 -10.89
C ASN A 187 5.06 6.73 -10.27
N MET A 188 4.87 5.60 -10.96
CA MET A 188 5.36 4.30 -10.50
C MET A 188 6.88 4.16 -10.58
N GLN A 189 7.54 4.84 -11.52
CA GLN A 189 9.00 4.77 -11.69
C GLN A 189 9.73 5.49 -10.54
N GLU A 190 9.16 6.60 -10.06
CA GLU A 190 9.66 7.34 -8.90
C GLU A 190 9.20 6.74 -7.57
N GLY A 191 8.32 5.72 -7.60
CA GLY A 191 7.81 5.02 -6.43
C GLY A 191 6.66 5.74 -5.72
N SER A 192 6.08 6.77 -6.34
CA SER A 192 4.91 7.49 -5.81
C SER A 192 3.63 6.65 -5.82
N PHE A 193 3.60 5.56 -6.58
CA PHE A 193 2.49 4.62 -6.65
C PHE A 193 3.03 3.19 -6.72
N ARG A 194 2.85 2.44 -5.62
CA ARG A 194 3.35 1.07 -5.45
C ARG A 194 2.20 0.11 -5.22
N CYS A 195 2.36 -1.14 -5.62
CA CYS A 195 1.37 -2.18 -5.39
C CYS A 195 2.06 -3.47 -4.96
N ASP A 196 1.53 -4.05 -3.89
CA ASP A 196 1.75 -5.43 -3.51
C ASP A 196 0.47 -6.22 -3.85
N ALA A 197 0.62 -7.47 -4.29
CA ALA A 197 -0.48 -8.32 -4.71
C ALA A 197 -0.55 -9.58 -3.86
N ASN A 198 -1.70 -9.80 -3.22
CA ASN A 198 -1.99 -11.00 -2.46
C ASN A 198 -2.78 -11.97 -3.34
N VAL A 199 -2.21 -13.15 -3.63
CA VAL A 199 -2.77 -14.12 -4.57
C VAL A 199 -2.96 -15.48 -3.90
N SER A 200 -4.13 -16.06 -4.09
CA SER A 200 -4.41 -17.46 -3.75
C SER A 200 -5.29 -18.10 -4.82
N ILE A 201 -5.28 -19.42 -4.90
CA ILE A 201 -6.23 -20.19 -5.71
C ILE A 201 -7.04 -21.14 -4.84
N ARG A 202 -8.26 -21.47 -5.27
CA ARG A 202 -9.11 -22.49 -4.66
C ARG A 202 -9.85 -23.27 -5.73
N LYS A 203 -10.43 -24.43 -5.38
CA LYS A 203 -11.24 -25.19 -6.34
C LYS A 203 -12.52 -24.42 -6.64
N VAL A 204 -12.98 -24.48 -7.88
CA VAL A 204 -14.21 -23.80 -8.29
C VAL A 204 -15.38 -24.20 -7.37
N GLY A 205 -15.97 -23.22 -6.70
CA GLY A 205 -17.12 -23.41 -5.83
C GLY A 205 -16.78 -23.65 -4.36
N ASP A 206 -15.50 -23.77 -4.00
CA ASP A 206 -15.10 -23.82 -2.60
C ASP A 206 -15.29 -22.46 -1.94
N LYS A 207 -15.90 -22.43 -0.75
CA LYS A 207 -16.06 -21.19 0.02
C LYS A 207 -14.80 -20.78 0.77
N LYS A 208 -13.91 -21.74 1.06
CA LYS A 208 -12.68 -21.50 1.82
C LYS A 208 -11.62 -20.90 0.92
N LEU A 209 -11.00 -19.81 1.36
CA LEU A 209 -9.85 -19.21 0.67
C LEU A 209 -8.64 -20.16 0.71
N GLY A 210 -7.87 -20.14 -0.37
CA GLY A 210 -6.61 -20.88 -0.47
C GLY A 210 -5.49 -20.26 0.38
N THR A 211 -4.34 -20.93 0.42
CA THR A 211 -3.14 -20.36 1.05
C THR A 211 -2.66 -19.16 0.25
N ARG A 212 -2.40 -18.04 0.93
CA ARG A 212 -2.03 -16.77 0.31
C ARG A 212 -0.53 -16.66 0.06
N THR A 213 -0.15 -16.25 -1.14
CA THR A 213 1.18 -15.73 -1.46
C THR A 213 1.11 -14.22 -1.61
N GLU A 214 2.06 -13.51 -1.02
CA GLU A 214 2.19 -12.05 -1.14
C GLU A 214 3.33 -11.71 -2.11
N LEU A 215 3.01 -11.07 -3.23
CA LEU A 215 3.96 -10.58 -4.22
C LEU A 215 4.29 -9.12 -3.92
N LYS A 216 5.56 -8.83 -3.64
CA LYS A 216 6.01 -7.47 -3.28
C LYS A 216 6.80 -6.77 -4.37
N ASN A 217 6.82 -5.44 -4.26
CA ASN A 217 7.69 -4.53 -5.03
C ASN A 217 7.44 -4.58 -6.55
N ILE A 218 6.18 -4.47 -6.95
CA ILE A 218 5.79 -4.50 -8.36
C ILE A 218 5.58 -3.08 -8.89
N ASN A 219 6.53 -2.62 -9.71
CA ASN A 219 6.65 -1.22 -10.12
C ASN A 219 6.03 -0.87 -11.49
N SER A 220 5.15 -1.73 -12.04
CA SER A 220 4.35 -1.36 -13.23
C SER A 220 3.06 -2.18 -13.33
N PHE A 221 2.01 -1.63 -13.96
CA PHE A 221 0.77 -2.36 -14.26
C PHE A 221 1.03 -3.67 -15.03
N LYS A 222 1.95 -3.62 -16.00
CA LYS A 222 2.33 -4.79 -16.81
C LYS A 222 3.02 -5.86 -15.96
N PHE A 223 3.83 -5.46 -14.98
CA PHE A 223 4.49 -6.40 -14.08
C PHE A 223 3.53 -6.97 -13.06
N VAL A 224 2.51 -6.21 -12.61
CA VAL A 224 1.43 -6.75 -11.77
C VAL A 224 0.71 -7.87 -12.51
N GLU A 225 0.34 -7.63 -13.77
CA GLU A 225 -0.31 -8.65 -14.61
C GLU A 225 0.53 -9.94 -14.72
N LYS A 226 1.80 -9.78 -15.11
CA LYS A 226 2.73 -10.89 -15.30
C LYS A 226 3.02 -11.65 -14.01
N ALA A 227 3.24 -10.94 -12.91
CA ALA A 227 3.54 -11.53 -11.62
C ALA A 227 2.36 -12.35 -11.09
N ILE A 228 1.14 -11.82 -11.21
CA ILE A 228 -0.08 -12.55 -10.83
C ILE A 228 -0.26 -13.79 -11.69
N ASN A 229 -0.16 -13.66 -13.03
CA ASN A 229 -0.33 -14.81 -13.93
C ASN A 229 0.71 -15.91 -13.65
N TYR A 230 1.97 -15.54 -13.42
CA TYR A 230 3.03 -16.48 -13.06
C TYR A 230 2.73 -17.18 -11.73
N GLU A 231 2.33 -16.42 -10.71
CA GLU A 231 2.04 -16.97 -9.38
C GLU A 231 0.81 -17.89 -9.37
N VAL A 232 -0.24 -17.53 -10.11
CA VAL A 232 -1.41 -18.39 -10.29
C VAL A 232 -1.00 -19.73 -10.92
N GLN A 233 -0.24 -19.71 -12.01
CA GLN A 233 0.20 -20.94 -12.66
C GLN A 233 1.07 -21.78 -11.72
N ARG A 234 2.02 -21.16 -11.03
CA ARG A 234 2.86 -21.83 -10.04
C ARG A 234 2.03 -22.52 -8.95
N GLN A 235 1.02 -21.85 -8.40
CA GLN A 235 0.17 -22.46 -7.37
C GLN A 235 -0.65 -23.63 -7.93
N ILE A 236 -1.13 -23.53 -9.18
CA ILE A 236 -1.84 -24.62 -9.85
C ILE A 236 -0.91 -25.83 -10.00
N ASP A 237 0.29 -25.63 -10.55
CA ASP A 237 1.27 -26.70 -10.77
C ASP A 237 1.58 -27.44 -9.47
N LEU A 238 1.86 -26.71 -8.38
CA LEU A 238 2.11 -27.29 -7.06
C LEU A 238 0.94 -28.15 -6.56
N LEU A 239 -0.30 -27.67 -6.68
CA LEU A 239 -1.46 -28.40 -6.20
C LEU A 239 -1.83 -29.60 -7.09
N GLU A 240 -1.54 -29.54 -8.39
CA GLU A 240 -1.76 -30.64 -9.33
C GLU A 240 -0.69 -31.74 -9.20
N GLU A 241 0.53 -31.39 -8.79
CA GLU A 241 1.59 -32.34 -8.42
C GLU A 241 1.38 -32.97 -7.02
N GLY A 242 0.34 -32.55 -6.30
CA GLY A 242 0.03 -33.05 -4.95
C GLY A 242 0.86 -32.40 -3.84
N GLU A 243 1.60 -31.33 -4.16
CA GLU A 243 2.31 -30.51 -3.19
C GLU A 243 1.36 -29.51 -2.50
N LYS A 244 1.89 -28.70 -1.58
CA LYS A 244 1.13 -27.68 -0.85
C LYS A 244 1.71 -26.30 -1.10
N VAL A 245 0.83 -25.33 -1.34
CA VAL A 245 1.20 -23.91 -1.31
C VAL A 245 1.49 -23.52 0.14
N THR A 246 2.69 -23.01 0.39
CA THR A 246 3.10 -22.44 1.68
C THR A 246 2.88 -20.92 1.68
N GLN A 247 2.54 -20.36 2.83
CA GLN A 247 2.38 -18.92 2.97
C GLN A 247 3.75 -18.25 3.01
N GLU A 248 4.03 -17.39 2.03
CA GLU A 248 5.32 -16.74 1.90
C GLU A 248 5.19 -15.38 1.20
N THR A 249 6.25 -14.57 1.34
CA THR A 249 6.41 -13.33 0.59
C THR A 249 7.43 -13.56 -0.52
N ARG A 250 7.04 -13.26 -1.75
CA ARG A 250 7.86 -13.45 -2.95
C ARG A 250 8.12 -12.12 -3.64
N LEU A 251 9.30 -11.99 -4.24
CA LEU A 251 9.62 -10.88 -5.15
C LEU A 251 9.42 -11.32 -6.60
N TYR A 252 8.94 -10.41 -7.42
CA TYR A 252 8.89 -10.59 -8.86
C TYR A 252 10.18 -10.08 -9.51
N ASP A 253 10.89 -10.97 -10.24
CA ASP A 253 12.07 -10.65 -11.04
C ASP A 253 11.63 -10.36 -12.48
N GLU A 254 11.59 -9.08 -12.85
CA GLU A 254 11.10 -8.63 -14.17
C GLU A 254 11.96 -9.09 -15.34
N ASN A 255 13.27 -9.30 -15.13
CA ASN A 255 14.21 -9.72 -16.16
C ASN A 255 14.01 -11.20 -16.51
N LYS A 256 13.74 -12.02 -15.49
CA LYS A 256 13.54 -13.47 -15.64
C LYS A 256 12.08 -13.87 -15.76
N ASN A 257 11.15 -12.95 -15.46
CA ASN A 257 9.71 -13.20 -15.42
C ASN A 257 9.36 -14.38 -14.49
N ILE A 258 9.92 -14.36 -13.27
CA ILE A 258 9.69 -15.38 -12.24
C ILE A 258 9.43 -14.73 -10.88
N THR A 259 8.70 -15.41 -10.00
CA THR A 259 8.62 -15.05 -8.58
C THR A 259 9.66 -15.84 -7.79
N LYS A 260 10.38 -15.18 -6.88
CA LYS A 260 11.39 -15.79 -5.99
C LYS A 260 10.95 -15.64 -4.54
N SER A 261 11.03 -16.71 -3.76
CA SER A 261 10.80 -16.63 -2.32
C SER A 261 11.89 -15.78 -1.67
N MET A 262 11.51 -14.85 -0.80
CA MET A 262 12.46 -14.09 0.02
C MET A 262 12.63 -14.69 1.42
N ARG A 263 11.52 -15.14 2.02
CA ARG A 263 11.47 -15.59 3.41
C ARG A 263 10.26 -16.51 3.59
N SER A 264 10.43 -17.66 4.23
CA SER A 264 9.32 -18.42 4.78
C SER A 264 8.73 -17.63 5.96
N LYS A 265 7.42 -17.37 5.96
CA LYS A 265 6.73 -16.85 7.14
C LYS A 265 6.58 -18.01 8.13
N GLU A 266 7.66 -18.39 8.81
CA GLU A 266 7.58 -19.40 9.89
C GLU A 266 6.81 -18.86 11.10
N GLU A 267 6.73 -17.53 11.27
CA GLU A 267 5.87 -16.87 12.25
C GLU A 267 5.24 -15.60 11.63
N ALA A 268 3.98 -15.32 11.92
CA ALA A 268 3.39 -14.02 11.63
C ALA A 268 4.17 -12.95 12.42
N ASN A 269 4.75 -11.97 11.74
CA ASN A 269 5.53 -10.93 12.43
C ASN A 269 4.63 -10.19 13.43
N ASP A 270 4.89 -10.35 14.72
CA ASP A 270 4.23 -9.56 15.76
C ASP A 270 4.79 -8.13 15.73
N TYR A 271 4.09 -7.27 15.01
CA TYR A 271 4.40 -5.84 14.91
C TYR A 271 4.11 -5.07 16.20
N ARG A 272 3.55 -5.72 17.23
CA ARG A 272 3.28 -5.14 18.56
C ARG A 272 2.56 -3.79 18.45
N TYR A 273 1.48 -3.75 17.68
CA TYR A 273 0.74 -2.51 17.45
C TYR A 273 0.19 -1.94 18.76
N PHE A 274 0.31 -0.63 18.91
CA PHE A 274 -0.39 0.14 19.96
C PHE A 274 -0.58 1.59 19.50
N PRO A 275 -1.60 2.31 20.01
CA PRO A 275 -1.79 3.73 19.70
C PRO A 275 -0.54 4.56 20.00
N ASP A 276 -0.15 5.43 19.08
CA ASP A 276 1.01 6.29 19.28
C ASP A 276 0.72 7.32 20.38
N PRO A 277 1.42 7.28 21.53
CA PRO A 277 1.14 8.17 22.65
C PRO A 277 1.50 9.63 22.38
N ASP A 278 2.33 9.89 21.35
CA ASP A 278 2.76 11.25 20.99
C ASP A 278 1.74 11.93 20.06
N LEU A 279 0.75 11.18 19.55
CA LEU A 279 -0.28 11.68 18.64
C LEU A 279 -1.67 11.45 19.24
N LEU A 280 -2.37 12.56 19.51
CA LEU A 280 -3.77 12.50 19.91
C LEU A 280 -4.64 11.95 18.76
N PRO A 281 -5.79 11.32 19.09
CA PRO A 281 -6.77 10.93 18.08
C PRO A 281 -7.17 12.10 17.18
N ILE A 282 -7.28 11.85 15.88
CA ILE A 282 -7.80 12.80 14.92
C ILE A 282 -9.32 12.81 15.04
N GLU A 283 -9.92 13.99 15.18
CA GLU A 283 -11.36 14.18 15.13
C GLU A 283 -11.75 14.88 13.81
N ILE A 284 -12.67 14.27 13.07
CA ILE A 284 -13.13 14.74 11.76
C ILE A 284 -14.63 15.00 11.79
N ASN A 285 -14.97 16.28 11.91
CA ASN A 285 -16.36 16.72 12.02
C ASN A 285 -17.08 16.72 10.67
N ASP A 286 -18.41 16.59 10.70
CA ASP A 286 -19.31 16.57 9.55
C ASP A 286 -19.09 17.79 8.65
N ASP A 287 -18.97 18.98 9.23
CA ASP A 287 -18.75 20.22 8.49
C ASP A 287 -17.47 20.18 7.64
N TYR A 288 -16.41 19.56 8.14
CA TYR A 288 -15.15 19.43 7.40
C TYR A 288 -15.29 18.50 6.19
N ILE A 289 -16.02 17.39 6.35
CA ILE A 289 -16.30 16.47 5.25
C ILE A 289 -17.17 17.16 4.19
N LEU A 290 -18.22 17.86 4.62
CA LEU A 290 -19.12 18.60 3.73
C LEU A 290 -18.40 19.71 2.98
N GLU A 291 -17.45 20.41 3.61
CA GLU A 291 -16.60 21.39 2.96
C GLU A 291 -15.79 20.75 1.83
N ILE A 292 -15.13 19.62 2.10
CA ILE A 292 -14.33 18.91 1.10
C ILE A 292 -15.22 18.40 -0.04
N GLN A 293 -16.37 17.82 0.29
CA GLN A 293 -17.32 17.29 -0.69
C GLN A 293 -17.78 18.37 -1.69
N LYS A 294 -17.98 19.61 -1.24
CA LYS A 294 -18.34 20.74 -2.11
C LYS A 294 -17.23 21.16 -3.07
N THR A 295 -15.98 20.82 -2.76
CA THR A 295 -14.80 21.15 -3.58
C THR A 295 -14.34 19.99 -4.46
N LEU A 296 -14.93 18.80 -4.32
CA LEU A 296 -14.57 17.66 -5.14
C LEU A 296 -15.01 17.90 -6.59
N PRO A 297 -14.11 17.68 -7.57
CA PRO A 297 -14.49 17.68 -8.97
C PRO A 297 -15.38 16.47 -9.30
N GLU A 298 -16.06 16.53 -10.44
CA GLU A 298 -16.81 15.40 -11.00
C GLU A 298 -15.86 14.25 -11.38
N LEU A 299 -16.21 12.99 -11.05
CA LEU A 299 -15.35 11.80 -11.12
C LEU A 299 -15.78 10.76 -12.16
#